data_AF-T0YWT0-F1
#
_entry.id   AF-T0YWT0-F1
#
_cell.length_a   1.000
_cell.length_b   1.000
_cell.length_c   1.000
_cell.angle_alpha   90.00
_cell.angle_beta   90.00
_cell.angle_gamma   90.00
#
_symmetry.space_group_name_H-M   'P 1'
#
loop_
_entity.id
_entity.type
_entity.pdbx_description
1 polymer ?
#
loop_
_entity_poly.entity_id
_entity_poly.type
_entity_poly.pdbx_seq_one_letter_code
_entity_poly.pdbx_strand_id
1 'polypeptide(L)'
;PHSIEAEQAVLGGIMLQPEAWDRIADLVTAEDFYRRDHRLIFAAIGQLIERNQPCDAITLGEWFESQQQAGDVGGMGYLAELVNNTPSAANVRAYAEIVREKSLLRRLIDAGVSIAEDGYRPKVAPRASWWIWPSSACSPSPRAASAPGRATSACTKPRARCCACCRSATSTVASSPGWPPASPIWIA
;
A
#
# COMPACT_ATOMS: atom_id res chain seq x y z
N PRO A 1 15.61 4.85 -9.68
CA PRO A 1 15.19 6.03 -10.49
C PRO A 1 14.64 7.13 -9.57
N HIS A 2 15.15 8.35 -9.70
CA HIS A 2 14.73 9.52 -8.90
C HIS A 2 15.08 10.81 -9.65
N SER A 3 14.45 11.93 -9.27
CA SER A 3 14.87 13.28 -9.66
C SER A 3 14.73 14.17 -8.45
N ILE A 4 15.86 14.67 -7.95
CA ILE A 4 15.88 15.48 -6.74
C ILE A 4 15.34 16.88 -7.04
N GLU A 5 15.64 17.39 -8.23
CA GLU A 5 15.23 18.71 -8.70
C GLU A 5 13.70 18.81 -8.77
N ALA A 6 13.03 17.76 -9.27
CA ALA A 6 11.57 17.70 -9.30
C ALA A 6 10.97 17.65 -7.89
N GLU A 7 11.57 16.87 -6.98
CA GLU A 7 11.12 16.81 -5.58
C GLU A 7 11.26 18.18 -4.89
N GLN A 8 12.39 18.86 -5.08
CA GLN A 8 12.63 20.19 -4.52
C GLN A 8 11.63 21.22 -5.08
N ALA A 9 11.37 21.21 -6.39
CA ALA A 9 10.43 22.11 -7.03
C ALA A 9 8.98 21.90 -6.55
N VAL A 10 8.58 20.66 -6.25
CA VAL A 10 7.28 20.38 -5.64
C VAL A 10 7.20 20.97 -4.24
N LEU A 11 8.17 20.68 -3.38
CA LEU A 11 8.16 21.13 -1.99
C LEU A 11 8.21 22.66 -1.88
N GLY A 12 9.17 23.30 -2.56
CA GLY A 12 9.27 24.76 -2.56
C GLY A 12 8.07 25.42 -3.25
N GLY A 13 7.47 24.78 -4.24
CA GLY A 13 6.27 25.28 -4.90
C GLY A 13 5.04 25.33 -3.98
N ILE A 14 4.87 24.33 -3.11
CA ILE A 14 3.81 24.35 -2.09
C ILE A 14 4.09 25.42 -1.04
N MET A 15 5.35 25.59 -0.64
CA MET A 15 5.74 26.63 0.34
C MET A 15 5.51 28.05 -0.19
N LEU A 16 5.61 28.26 -1.50
CA LEU A 16 5.36 29.54 -2.15
C LEU A 16 3.86 29.81 -2.37
N GLN A 17 3.09 28.79 -2.72
CA GLN A 17 1.66 28.88 -2.98
C GLN A 17 0.94 27.71 -2.29
N PRO A 18 0.37 27.93 -1.09
CA PRO A 18 -0.37 26.89 -0.36
C PRO A 18 -1.52 26.28 -1.17
N GLU A 19 -2.13 27.05 -2.09
CA GLU A 19 -3.21 26.58 -2.98
C GLU A 19 -2.72 25.53 -3.99
N ALA A 20 -1.40 25.37 -4.17
CA ALA A 20 -0.84 24.30 -4.98
C ALA A 20 -1.09 22.91 -4.37
N TRP A 21 -1.28 22.82 -3.04
CA TRP A 21 -1.55 21.56 -2.34
C TRP A 21 -2.76 20.82 -2.90
N ASP A 22 -3.88 21.52 -3.08
CA ASP A 22 -5.14 20.92 -3.56
C ASP A 22 -4.99 20.28 -4.95
N ARG A 23 -4.04 20.76 -5.76
CA ARG A 23 -3.78 20.24 -7.11
C ARG A 23 -2.95 18.96 -7.11
N ILE A 24 -2.21 18.68 -6.04
CA ILE A 24 -1.24 17.59 -5.97
C ILE A 24 -1.53 16.54 -4.88
N ALA A 25 -2.35 16.87 -3.89
CA ALA A 25 -2.65 16.00 -2.75
C ALA A 25 -3.17 14.62 -3.19
N ASP A 26 -3.93 14.56 -4.29
CA ASP A 26 -4.45 13.31 -4.85
C ASP A 26 -3.43 12.55 -5.72
N LEU A 27 -2.34 13.19 -6.12
CA LEU A 27 -1.39 12.67 -7.12
C LEU A 27 -0.15 12.05 -6.48
N VAL A 28 0.36 12.67 -5.42
CA VAL A 28 1.62 12.29 -4.76
C VAL A 28 1.40 12.10 -3.27
N THR A 29 2.00 11.05 -2.74
CA THR A 29 2.04 10.75 -1.30
C THR A 29 3.45 10.93 -0.75
N ALA A 30 3.60 11.05 0.58
CA ALA A 30 4.93 11.19 1.21
C ALA A 30 5.91 10.05 0.83
N GLU A 31 5.40 8.83 0.60
CA GLU A 31 6.21 7.67 0.20
C GLU A 31 6.76 7.77 -1.23
N ASP A 32 6.18 8.63 -2.07
CA ASP A 32 6.60 8.81 -3.46
C ASP A 32 7.91 9.62 -3.57
N PHE A 33 8.32 10.32 -2.53
CA PHE A 33 9.61 11.02 -2.48
C PHE A 33 10.75 10.03 -2.23
N TYR A 34 11.88 10.21 -2.90
CA TYR A 34 13.03 9.34 -2.74
C TYR A 34 13.78 9.63 -1.43
N ARG A 35 14.08 10.90 -1.16
CA ARG A 35 14.84 11.27 0.03
C ARG A 35 13.94 11.30 1.28
N ARG A 36 14.48 10.83 2.40
CA ARG A 36 13.74 10.72 3.67
C ARG A 36 13.31 12.09 4.23
N ASP A 37 14.20 13.06 4.17
CA ASP A 37 13.93 14.46 4.55
C ASP A 37 12.73 15.03 3.78
N HIS A 38 12.68 14.83 2.46
CA HIS A 38 11.55 15.25 1.64
C HIS A 38 10.23 14.58 2.04
N ARG A 39 10.25 13.30 2.42
CA ARG A 39 9.05 12.61 2.94
C ARG A 39 8.52 13.27 4.20
N LEU A 40 9.43 13.62 5.12
CA LEU A 40 9.09 14.26 6.39
C LEU A 40 8.51 15.64 6.15
N ILE A 41 9.13 16.44 5.26
CA ILE A 41 8.64 17.78 4.90
C ILE A 41 7.24 17.69 4.27
N PHE A 42 7.02 16.80 3.30
CA PHE A 42 5.71 16.64 2.67
C PHE A 42 4.62 16.21 3.68
N ALA A 43 4.95 15.29 4.58
CA ALA A 43 4.04 14.85 5.64
C ALA A 43 3.72 15.98 6.64
N ALA A 44 4.70 16.82 6.97
CA ALA A 44 4.52 17.97 7.85
C ALA A 44 3.61 19.03 7.22
N ILE A 45 3.80 19.31 5.92
CA ILE A 45 2.93 20.21 5.14
C ILE A 45 1.47 19.74 5.22
N GLY A 46 1.21 18.45 4.99
CA GLY A 46 -0.14 17.89 5.10
C GLY A 46 -0.76 18.11 6.49
N GLN A 47 0.02 17.89 7.55
CA GLN A 47 -0.45 18.11 8.93
C GLN A 47 -0.74 19.58 9.25
N LEU A 48 0.05 20.52 8.74
CA LEU A 48 -0.20 21.95 8.92
C LEU A 48 -1.48 22.39 8.18
N ILE A 49 -1.67 21.90 6.96
CA ILE A 49 -2.85 22.22 6.15
C ILE A 49 -4.11 21.64 6.79
N GLU A 50 -4.08 20.41 7.31
CA GLU A 50 -5.19 19.82 8.09
C GLU A 50 -5.57 20.67 9.30
N ARG A 51 -4.60 21.38 9.90
CA ARG A 51 -4.82 22.31 11.02
C ARG A 51 -5.21 23.72 10.56
N ASN A 52 -5.43 23.95 9.27
CA ASN A 52 -5.65 25.26 8.66
C ASN A 52 -4.55 26.29 9.03
N GLN A 53 -3.31 25.82 9.16
CA GLN A 53 -2.15 26.69 9.39
C GLN A 53 -1.45 26.99 8.05
N PRO A 54 -0.90 28.20 7.87
CA PRO A 54 -0.12 28.52 6.69
C PRO A 54 1.13 27.63 6.62
N CYS A 55 1.49 27.20 5.41
CA CYS A 55 2.62 26.29 5.17
C CYS A 55 3.73 27.01 4.38
N ASP A 56 4.46 27.91 5.02
CA ASP A 56 5.65 28.55 4.48
C ASP A 56 6.94 27.98 5.12
N ALA A 57 8.10 28.33 4.57
CA ALA A 57 9.38 27.81 5.04
C ALA A 57 9.66 28.16 6.51
N ILE A 58 9.23 29.34 6.99
CA ILE A 58 9.44 29.77 8.38
C ILE A 58 8.56 28.96 9.31
N THR A 59 7.26 28.87 9.05
CA THR A 59 6.33 28.09 9.87
C THR A 59 6.72 26.61 9.91
N LEU A 60 7.17 26.04 8.79
CA LEU A 60 7.69 24.66 8.79
C LEU A 60 8.94 24.52 9.65
N GLY A 61 9.87 25.48 9.57
CA GLY A 61 11.06 25.50 10.42
C GLY A 61 10.71 25.48 11.90
N GLU A 62 9.84 26.39 12.34
CA GLU A 62 9.34 26.45 13.72
C GLU A 62 8.62 25.17 14.14
N TRP A 63 7.82 24.60 13.23
CA TRP A 63 7.13 23.33 13.47
C TRP A 63 8.13 22.19 13.72
N PHE A 64 9.16 22.06 12.90
CA PHE A 64 10.20 21.03 13.08
C PHE A 64 11.07 21.28 14.31
N GLU A 65 11.33 22.53 14.68
CA GLU A 65 12.00 22.88 15.94
C GLU A 65 11.16 22.46 17.15
N SER A 66 9.85 22.73 17.12
CA SER A 66 8.92 22.34 18.20
C SER A 66 8.87 20.83 18.41
N GLN A 67 9.07 20.04 17.35
CA GLN A 67 9.10 18.58 17.40
C GLN A 67 10.50 17.99 17.62
N GLN A 68 11.53 18.83 17.78
CA GLN A 68 12.93 18.40 17.92
C GLN A 68 13.42 17.56 16.72
N GLN A 69 12.84 17.78 15.55
CA GLN A 69 13.13 17.06 14.30
C GLN A 69 13.82 17.94 13.24
N ALA A 70 14.18 19.18 13.59
CA ALA A 70 14.86 20.10 12.68
C ALA A 70 16.16 19.51 12.08
N GLY A 71 16.88 18.68 12.85
CA GLY A 71 18.09 17.99 12.37
C GLY A 71 17.84 16.96 11.27
N ASP A 72 16.65 16.34 11.25
CA ASP A 72 16.32 15.27 10.28
C ASP A 72 15.99 15.82 8.89
N VAL A 73 15.63 17.10 8.79
CA VAL A 73 15.23 17.78 7.55
C VAL A 73 16.29 18.75 7.00
N GLY A 74 17.48 18.78 7.61
CA GLY A 74 18.56 19.71 7.20
C GLY A 74 18.42 21.13 7.78
N GLY A 75 17.49 21.33 8.71
CA GLY A 75 17.23 22.60 9.38
C GLY A 75 16.60 23.67 8.50
N MET A 76 16.45 24.87 9.08
CA MET A 76 15.80 26.01 8.43
C MET A 76 16.52 26.44 7.14
N GLY A 77 17.85 26.31 7.09
CA GLY A 77 18.64 26.64 5.90
C GLY A 77 18.23 25.83 4.67
N TYR A 78 17.93 24.54 4.85
CA TYR A 78 17.51 23.69 3.75
C TYR A 78 16.12 24.05 3.23
N LEU A 79 15.17 24.36 4.13
CA LEU A 79 13.84 24.81 3.73
C LEU A 79 13.90 26.12 2.90
N ALA A 80 14.77 27.06 3.29
CA ALA A 80 15.01 28.26 2.51
C ALA A 80 15.64 27.96 1.14
N GLU A 81 16.55 26.98 1.07
CA GLU A 81 17.15 26.52 -0.17
C GLU A 81 16.10 25.92 -1.14
N LEU A 82 15.15 25.13 -0.62
CA LEU A 82 14.07 24.55 -1.43
C LEU A 82 13.22 25.63 -2.11
N VAL A 83 12.90 26.70 -1.38
CA VAL A 83 12.14 27.84 -1.92
C VAL A 83 12.97 28.56 -2.99
N ASN A 84 14.24 28.82 -2.73
CA ASN A 84 15.12 29.55 -3.66
C ASN A 84 15.42 28.76 -4.95
N ASN A 85 15.52 27.44 -4.86
CA ASN A 85 15.77 26.58 -6.02
C ASN A 85 14.49 26.32 -6.84
N THR A 86 13.32 26.73 -6.35
CA THR A 86 12.05 26.51 -7.06
C THR A 86 11.81 27.62 -8.08
N PRO A 87 11.78 27.31 -9.40
CA PRO A 87 11.64 28.34 -10.43
C PRO A 87 10.24 28.97 -10.44
N SER A 88 9.17 28.19 -10.25
CA SER A 88 7.80 28.69 -10.20
C SER A 88 6.83 27.69 -9.58
N ALA A 89 5.91 28.20 -8.76
CA ALA A 89 4.79 27.44 -8.20
C ALA A 89 3.66 27.14 -9.21
N ALA A 90 3.69 27.78 -10.38
CA ALA A 90 2.66 27.58 -11.41
C ALA A 90 2.64 26.12 -11.93
N ASN A 91 3.82 25.51 -12.09
CA ASN A 91 4.00 24.20 -12.73
C ASN A 91 4.20 23.04 -11.73
N VAL A 92 3.80 23.21 -10.46
CA VAL A 92 3.98 22.21 -9.40
C VAL A 92 3.38 20.85 -9.77
N ARG A 93 2.26 20.84 -10.50
CA ARG A 93 1.62 19.60 -10.95
C ARG A 93 2.51 18.76 -11.88
N ALA A 94 3.20 19.40 -12.83
CA ALA A 94 4.08 18.67 -13.76
C ALA A 94 5.28 18.06 -13.04
N TYR A 95 5.86 18.78 -12.06
CA TYR A 95 6.93 18.23 -11.23
C TYR A 95 6.44 17.08 -10.36
N ALA A 96 5.22 17.18 -9.81
CA ALA A 96 4.58 16.12 -9.04
C ALA A 96 4.34 14.84 -9.88
N GLU A 97 3.93 15.00 -11.14
CA GLU A 97 3.82 13.88 -12.09
C GLU A 97 5.17 13.19 -12.34
N ILE A 98 6.25 13.94 -12.48
CA ILE A 98 7.61 13.37 -12.61
C ILE A 98 7.97 12.56 -11.36
N VAL A 99 7.75 13.11 -10.16
CA VAL A 99 8.03 12.39 -8.90
C VAL A 99 7.22 11.10 -8.82
N ARG A 100 5.93 11.14 -9.18
CA ARG A 100 5.05 9.97 -9.20
C ARG A 100 5.52 8.91 -10.19
N GLU A 101 5.90 9.30 -11.39
CA GLU A 101 6.44 8.38 -12.40
C GLU A 101 7.71 7.68 -11.87
N LYS A 102 8.65 8.43 -11.28
CA LYS A 102 9.87 7.84 -10.72
C LYS A 102 9.58 6.92 -9.54
N SER A 103 8.62 7.26 -8.69
CA SER A 103 8.15 6.39 -7.60
C SER A 103 7.58 5.07 -8.12
N LEU A 104 6.74 5.13 -9.16
CA LEU A 104 6.14 3.94 -9.77
C LEU A 104 7.22 3.01 -10.36
N LEU A 105 8.23 3.56 -11.02
CA LEU A 105 9.36 2.79 -11.51
C LEU A 105 10.15 2.12 -10.39
N ARG A 106 10.32 2.77 -9.23
CA ARG A 106 10.96 2.14 -8.05
C ARG A 106 10.13 0.98 -7.53
N ARG A 107 8.82 1.18 -7.33
CA ARG A 107 7.91 0.11 -6.88
C ARG A 107 7.90 -1.09 -7.83
N LEU A 108 7.99 -0.84 -9.14
CA LEU A 108 8.06 -1.90 -10.15
C LEU A 108 9.36 -2.72 -10.01
N ILE A 109 10.50 -2.05 -9.78
CA ILE A 109 11.78 -2.71 -9.53
C ILE A 109 11.69 -3.55 -8.26
N ASP A 110 11.17 -2.99 -7.17
CA ASP A 110 11.04 -3.69 -5.88
C ASP A 110 10.15 -4.94 -5.99
N ALA A 111 9.03 -4.83 -6.71
CA ALA A 111 8.16 -5.97 -7.01
C ALA A 111 8.88 -7.04 -7.83
N GLY A 112 9.64 -6.63 -8.85
CA GLY A 112 10.45 -7.55 -9.67
C GLY A 112 11.50 -8.30 -8.85
N VAL A 113 12.19 -7.61 -7.95
CA VAL A 113 13.16 -8.23 -7.03
C VAL A 113 12.46 -9.20 -6.08
N SER A 114 11.34 -8.81 -5.47
CA SER A 114 10.57 -9.69 -4.59
C SER A 114 10.09 -10.97 -5.29
N ILE A 115 9.64 -10.86 -6.54
CA ILE A 115 9.21 -12.02 -7.35
C ILE A 115 10.40 -12.95 -7.64
N ALA A 116 11.55 -12.38 -8.00
CA ALA A 116 12.76 -13.17 -8.25
C ALA A 116 13.22 -13.91 -6.98
N GLU A 117 13.21 -13.24 -5.82
CA GLU A 117 13.55 -13.83 -4.53
C GLU A 117 12.61 -14.96 -4.12
N ASP A 118 11.30 -14.80 -4.33
CA ASP A 118 10.30 -15.85 -4.10
C ASP A 118 10.54 -17.08 -5.00
N GLY A 119 11.05 -16.86 -6.22
CA GLY A 119 11.46 -17.94 -7.13
C GLY A 119 12.68 -18.74 -6.64
N TYR A 120 13.67 -18.09 -6.03
CA TYR A 120 14.84 -18.76 -5.43
C TYR A 120 14.52 -19.43 -4.09
N ARG A 121 13.50 -18.94 -3.37
CA ARG A 121 13.06 -19.47 -2.08
C ARG A 121 11.69 -20.10 -2.22
N PRO A 122 11.57 -21.27 -2.90
CA PRO A 122 10.29 -21.94 -2.98
C PRO A 122 9.79 -22.15 -1.56
N LYS A 123 8.67 -21.50 -1.22
CA LYS A 123 7.90 -21.83 -0.02
C LYS A 123 7.35 -23.22 -0.28
N VAL A 124 8.17 -24.24 -0.06
CA VAL A 124 7.73 -25.62 0.02
C VAL A 124 6.83 -25.62 1.24
N ALA A 125 5.52 -25.42 1.01
CA ALA A 125 4.54 -25.81 2.00
C ALA A 125 4.95 -27.22 2.42
N PRO A 126 5.15 -27.49 3.73
CA PRO A 126 5.48 -28.86 4.14
C PRO A 126 4.47 -29.74 3.42
N ARG A 127 4.93 -30.82 2.76
CA ARG A 127 4.06 -31.84 2.21
C ARG A 127 3.24 -32.36 3.40
N ALA A 128 2.17 -31.64 3.74
CA ALA A 128 1.16 -32.07 4.66
C ALA A 128 0.71 -33.37 4.02
N SER A 129 0.87 -34.45 4.78
CA SER A 129 0.50 -35.78 4.40
C SER A 129 -1.00 -35.77 4.11
N TRP A 130 -1.35 -35.48 2.85
CA TRP A 130 -2.69 -35.62 2.28
C TRP A 130 -3.24 -37.06 2.46
N TRP A 131 -2.41 -37.98 2.97
CA TRP A 131 -2.67 -39.40 3.18
C TRP A 131 -2.90 -39.80 4.64
N ILE A 132 -2.80 -38.89 5.62
CA ILE A 132 -3.12 -39.21 7.04
C ILE A 132 -4.23 -38.29 7.52
N TRP A 133 -5.40 -38.42 6.91
CA TRP A 133 -6.65 -38.19 7.62
C TRP A 133 -7.10 -39.55 8.16
N PRO A 134 -7.08 -39.83 9.49
CA PRO A 134 -7.90 -40.89 10.02
C PRO A 134 -9.36 -40.48 9.80
N SER A 135 -10.15 -41.35 9.16
CA SER A 135 -11.55 -41.13 8.79
C SER A 135 -12.49 -40.77 9.96
N SER A 136 -11.98 -40.71 11.19
CA SER A 136 -12.72 -40.40 12.41
C SER A 136 -12.65 -38.93 12.87
N ALA A 137 -11.85 -38.07 12.24
CA ALA A 137 -11.73 -36.66 12.62
C ALA A 137 -12.83 -35.77 11.99
N CYS A 138 -14.08 -36.20 12.09
CA CYS A 138 -15.23 -35.29 12.03
C CYS A 138 -15.80 -35.17 13.44
N SER A 139 -15.08 -34.50 14.33
CA SER A 139 -15.57 -34.13 15.65
C SER A 139 -15.92 -32.64 15.63
N PRO A 140 -17.17 -32.25 15.94
CA PRO A 140 -17.54 -30.84 16.04
C PRO A 140 -16.80 -30.21 17.22
N SER A 141 -16.18 -29.05 17.01
CA SER A 141 -15.39 -28.39 18.05
C SER A 141 -16.29 -27.92 19.21
N PRO A 142 -15.87 -28.10 20.48
CA PRO A 142 -16.62 -27.64 21.64
C PRO A 142 -16.15 -26.24 22.05
N ARG A 143 -16.72 -25.18 21.46
CA ARG A 143 -16.68 -23.84 22.08
C ARG A 143 -17.67 -22.85 21.47
N ALA A 144 -18.96 -23.06 21.75
CA ALA A 144 -19.96 -22.00 21.73
C ALA A 144 -20.83 -22.16 22.97
N ALA A 145 -20.27 -21.86 24.15
CA ALA A 145 -20.96 -21.90 25.43
C ALA A 145 -20.52 -20.73 26.32
N SER A 146 -21.19 -19.58 26.16
CA SER A 146 -21.42 -18.60 27.23
C SER A 146 -22.35 -17.47 26.74
N ALA A 147 -23.67 -17.64 26.95
CA ALA A 147 -24.58 -16.65 27.55
C ALA A 147 -26.06 -17.02 27.28
N PRO A 148 -26.93 -17.06 28.31
CA PRO A 148 -28.33 -17.44 28.21
C PRO A 148 -29.26 -16.22 28.07
N GLY A 149 -30.41 -16.42 27.42
CA GLY A 149 -31.52 -15.48 27.36
C GLY A 149 -32.41 -15.71 26.15
N ARG A 150 -33.47 -16.51 26.31
CA ARG A 150 -34.43 -16.88 25.26
C ARG A 150 -35.75 -16.14 25.53
N ALA A 151 -36.22 -15.33 24.58
CA ALA A 151 -37.65 -15.17 24.33
C ALA A 151 -37.87 -14.52 22.94
N THR A 152 -38.67 -15.22 22.14
CA THR A 152 -39.48 -14.75 21.01
C THR A 152 -39.61 -13.22 20.84
N SER A 153 -38.78 -12.65 19.95
CA SER A 153 -38.98 -11.38 19.25
C SER A 153 -38.16 -11.43 17.94
N ALA A 154 -38.73 -10.87 16.87
CA ALA A 154 -38.28 -10.81 15.46
C ALA A 154 -36.84 -11.27 15.14
N CYS A 155 -36.73 -12.25 14.25
CA CYS A 155 -35.53 -13.07 13.95
C CYS A 155 -34.20 -12.30 13.91
N THR A 156 -33.46 -12.30 15.03
CA THR A 156 -32.13 -11.71 15.22
C THR A 156 -31.01 -12.75 15.08
N LYS A 157 -30.60 -13.05 13.84
CA LYS A 157 -29.18 -13.23 13.46
C LYS A 157 -29.04 -13.32 11.93
N PRO A 158 -27.89 -12.87 11.40
CA PRO A 158 -27.76 -12.45 10.02
C PRO A 158 -27.61 -13.63 9.06
N ARG A 159 -28.09 -13.40 7.83
CA ARG A 159 -27.76 -14.11 6.58
C ARG A 159 -26.36 -14.74 6.60
N ALA A 160 -26.21 -15.99 7.04
CA ALA A 160 -24.95 -16.72 6.90
C ALA A 160 -25.16 -18.23 7.12
N ARG A 161 -26.09 -18.83 6.36
CA ARG A 161 -26.20 -20.29 6.21
C ARG A 161 -27.18 -20.67 5.10
N CYS A 162 -26.85 -20.28 3.87
CA CYS A 162 -27.19 -21.12 2.71
C CYS A 162 -25.93 -21.94 2.39
N CYS A 163 -25.69 -23.01 3.15
CA CYS A 163 -24.80 -24.06 2.68
C CYS A 163 -25.54 -24.80 1.55
N ALA A 164 -25.18 -24.48 0.30
CA ALA A 164 -25.66 -25.13 -0.90
C ALA A 164 -25.07 -26.55 -1.04
N CYS A 165 -25.44 -27.46 -0.15
CA CYS A 165 -24.98 -28.87 -0.21
C CYS A 165 -26.15 -29.88 -0.12
N CYS A 166 -27.38 -29.47 -0.44
CA CYS A 166 -28.56 -30.36 -0.29
C CYS A 166 -29.59 -30.31 -1.42
N ARG A 167 -29.14 -30.19 -2.67
CA ARG A 167 -29.89 -30.50 -3.93
C ARG A 167 -28.81 -30.58 -5.01
N SER A 168 -28.58 -31.64 -5.77
CA SER A 168 -29.43 -32.74 -6.20
C SER A 168 -28.54 -33.84 -6.78
N ALA A 169 -28.64 -35.05 -6.26
CA ALA A 169 -28.17 -36.24 -6.94
C ALA A 169 -29.22 -36.65 -7.99
N THR A 170 -28.92 -36.44 -9.27
CA THR A 170 -29.47 -37.20 -10.40
C THR A 170 -28.42 -37.22 -11.51
N SER A 171 -27.72 -38.35 -11.57
CA SER A 171 -27.07 -38.98 -12.72
C SER A 171 -27.04 -38.23 -14.06
N THR A 172 -25.84 -37.90 -14.55
CA THR A 172 -25.37 -38.24 -15.93
C THR A 172 -23.84 -38.31 -15.93
N VAL A 173 -23.31 -39.42 -16.44
CA VAL A 173 -21.89 -39.74 -16.67
C VAL A 173 -21.41 -39.10 -17.99
N ALA A 174 -20.08 -38.88 -18.09
CA ALA A 174 -19.29 -38.56 -19.30
C ALA A 174 -19.21 -37.06 -19.65
N SER A 175 -18.07 -36.41 -19.94
CA SER A 175 -16.75 -36.86 -20.36
C SER A 175 -15.70 -35.80 -19.98
N SER A 176 -14.52 -36.23 -19.55
CA SER A 176 -13.36 -35.37 -19.30
C SER A 176 -12.72 -34.90 -20.62
N PRO A 177 -12.26 -33.63 -20.77
CA PRO A 177 -11.29 -33.29 -21.79
C PRO A 177 -9.89 -33.71 -21.32
N GLY A 178 -9.31 -34.68 -22.00
CA GLY A 178 -7.94 -35.13 -21.77
C GLY A 178 -6.92 -34.05 -22.08
N TRP A 179 -5.97 -33.86 -21.18
CA TRP A 179 -4.71 -33.19 -21.47
C TRP A 179 -3.83 -34.16 -22.28
N PRO A 180 -3.19 -33.72 -23.38
CA PRO A 180 -2.23 -34.56 -24.08
C PRO A 180 -0.98 -34.79 -23.21
N PRO A 181 -0.36 -35.98 -23.25
CA PRO A 181 0.89 -36.23 -22.53
C PRO A 181 2.04 -35.45 -23.18
N ALA A 182 2.89 -34.87 -22.34
CA ALA A 182 4.12 -34.20 -22.74
C ALA A 182 5.09 -35.18 -23.42
N SER A 183 5.51 -34.84 -24.63
CA SER A 183 6.58 -35.54 -25.35
C SER A 183 7.94 -35.27 -24.69
N PRO A 184 8.82 -36.28 -24.53
CA PRO A 184 10.19 -36.07 -24.07
C PRO A 184 11.04 -35.47 -25.20
N ILE A 185 11.55 -34.26 -24.99
CA ILE A 185 12.58 -33.65 -25.84
C ILE A 185 13.90 -34.36 -25.51
N TRP A 186 14.40 -35.15 -26.45
CA TRP A 186 15.76 -35.70 -26.40
C TRP A 186 16.75 -34.59 -26.79
N ILE A 187 17.70 -34.35 -25.90
CA ILE A 187 18.92 -33.58 -26.16
C ILE A 187 19.80 -34.42 -27.08
N ALA A 188 20.21 -33.86 -28.21
CA ALA A 188 21.34 -34.27 -29.02
C ALA A 188 22.20 -33.04 -29.30
#